data_AF-A0A3A1NXX9-F1
#
_entry.id   AF-A0A3A1NXX9-F1
#
_cell.length_a   1.000
_cell.length_b   1.000
_cell.length_c   1.000
_cell.angle_alpha   90.00
_cell.angle_beta   90.00
_cell.angle_gamma   90.00
#
_symmetry.space_group_name_H-M   'P 1'
#
loop_
_entity.id
_entity.type
_entity.pdbx_description
1 polymer ?
#
loop_
_entity_poly.entity_id
_entity_poly.type
_entity_poly.pdbx_seq_one_letter_code
_entity_poly.pdbx_strand_id
1 'polypeptide(L)'
;MARRYAIYNVWQCLTDPPQDTPLAFCEPASVLPEDIVGCDQVITARDGSTIRFELRLYHYNPAQNWFYFPDLGRNDLMVFTGHDSDPARPQGIAHAAFSDPTCPEGVPPRESIDERLIAFFE
;
A
#
# COMPACT_ATOMS: atom_id res chain seq x y z
N MET A 1 -9.86 24.21 -15.12
CA MET A 1 -9.74 22.75 -15.10
C MET A 1 -8.60 22.40 -14.17
N ALA A 2 -8.81 21.54 -13.17
CA ALA A 2 -7.73 21.11 -12.30
C ALA A 2 -6.81 20.17 -13.09
N ARG A 3 -5.50 20.43 -13.06
CA ARG A 3 -4.49 19.60 -13.73
C ARG A 3 -4.42 18.24 -13.04
N ARG A 4 -4.42 17.14 -13.80
CA ARG A 4 -4.35 15.78 -13.22
C ARG A 4 -3.03 15.61 -12.47
N TYR A 5 -3.10 15.01 -11.29
CA TYR A 5 -1.94 14.55 -10.54
C TYR A 5 -2.17 13.12 -10.04
N ALA A 6 -1.08 12.37 -9.84
CA ALA A 6 -1.13 11.04 -9.27
C ALA A 6 -0.02 10.86 -8.24
N ILE A 7 -0.26 9.99 -7.27
CA ILE A 7 0.72 9.55 -6.29
C ILE A 7 1.03 8.09 -6.59
N TYR A 8 2.30 7.79 -6.83
CA TYR A 8 2.80 6.42 -6.98
C TYR A 8 3.60 6.05 -5.74
N ASN A 9 3.29 4.89 -5.17
CA ASN A 9 4.13 4.26 -4.17
C ASN A 9 5.17 3.40 -4.90
N VAL A 10 6.41 3.50 -4.45
CA VAL A 10 7.55 2.73 -4.89
C VAL A 10 8.06 1.97 -3.68
N TRP A 11 7.91 0.65 -3.71
CA TRP A 11 8.17 -0.22 -2.57
C TRP A 11 9.23 -1.26 -2.90
N GLN A 12 10.17 -1.46 -1.98
CA GLN A 12 11.30 -2.37 -2.15
C GLN A 12 11.59 -3.14 -0.85
N CYS A 13 11.82 -4.44 -0.96
CA CYS A 13 12.39 -5.26 0.11
C CYS A 13 13.86 -4.93 0.33
N LEU A 14 14.25 -4.75 1.59
CA LEU A 14 15.64 -4.62 2.04
C LEU A 14 16.15 -5.91 2.70
N THR A 15 15.38 -6.99 2.63
CA THR A 15 15.72 -8.32 3.13
C THR A 15 15.51 -9.32 1.99
N ASP A 16 16.39 -10.32 1.91
CA ASP A 16 16.23 -11.39 0.93
C ASP A 16 15.08 -12.32 1.35
N PRO A 17 14.42 -12.97 0.39
CA PRO A 17 13.33 -13.90 0.71
C PRO A 17 13.83 -15.18 1.39
N PRO A 18 12.93 -15.92 2.08
CA PRO A 18 11.51 -15.63 2.27
C PRO A 18 11.24 -14.47 3.24
N GLN A 19 10.08 -13.82 3.13
CA GLN A 19 9.64 -12.77 4.06
C GLN A 19 8.59 -13.30 5.06
N ASP A 20 8.73 -12.96 6.34
CA ASP A 20 7.75 -13.26 7.39
C ASP A 20 6.45 -12.45 7.24
N THR A 21 6.58 -11.24 6.70
CA THR A 21 5.51 -10.26 6.52
C THR A 21 5.51 -9.70 5.10
N PRO A 22 5.18 -10.48 4.05
CA PRO A 22 5.10 -9.97 2.68
C PRO A 22 4.05 -8.86 2.51
N LEU A 23 4.10 -8.15 1.39
CA LEU A 23 3.13 -7.11 1.03
C LEU A 23 2.11 -7.66 0.03
N ALA A 24 0.83 -7.66 0.40
CA ALA A 24 -0.29 -8.01 -0.48
C ALA A 24 -0.91 -6.76 -1.10
N PHE A 25 -1.47 -6.93 -2.30
CA PHE A 25 -2.17 -5.95 -3.10
C PHE A 25 -3.55 -6.48 -3.49
N CYS A 26 -4.57 -5.63 -3.38
CA CYS A 26 -5.91 -5.96 -3.82
C CYS A 26 -6.16 -5.43 -5.24
N GLU A 27 -6.75 -6.25 -6.09
CA GLU A 27 -7.18 -5.83 -7.43
C GLU A 27 -8.24 -4.73 -7.32
N PRO A 28 -8.01 -3.52 -7.89
CA PRO A 28 -8.94 -2.40 -7.72
C PRO A 28 -10.37 -2.67 -8.22
N ALA A 29 -10.52 -3.49 -9.26
CA ALA A 29 -11.83 -3.83 -9.81
C ALA A 29 -12.66 -4.73 -8.88
N SER A 30 -12.02 -5.38 -7.90
CA SER A 30 -12.67 -6.24 -6.92
C SER A 30 -13.12 -5.50 -5.65
N VAL A 31 -12.73 -4.23 -5.50
CA VAL A 31 -13.08 -3.40 -4.33
C VAL A 31 -14.35 -2.61 -4.63
N LEU A 32 -15.39 -2.81 -3.83
CA LEU A 32 -16.63 -2.06 -3.99
C LEU A 32 -16.51 -0.67 -3.33
N PRO A 33 -17.21 0.36 -3.84
CA PRO A 33 -17.19 1.68 -3.22
C PRO A 33 -17.58 1.67 -1.74
N GLU A 34 -18.52 0.82 -1.33
CA GLU A 34 -18.95 0.64 0.05
C GLU A 34 -17.92 -0.04 0.96
N ASP A 35 -16.91 -0.70 0.39
CA ASP A 35 -15.80 -1.27 1.16
C ASP A 35 -14.84 -0.17 1.62
N ILE A 36 -14.86 1.01 1.00
CA ILE A 36 -13.90 2.09 1.25
C ILE A 36 -14.42 3.00 2.36
N VAL A 37 -13.61 3.17 3.40
CA VAL A 37 -13.93 4.02 4.56
C VAL A 37 -12.88 5.11 4.71
N GLY A 38 -13.32 6.36 4.71
CA GLY A 38 -12.46 7.49 5.08
C GLY A 38 -12.15 7.45 6.58
N CYS A 39 -10.88 7.63 6.94
CA CYS A 39 -10.44 7.65 8.33
C CYS A 39 -9.39 8.73 8.53
N ASP A 40 -9.44 9.40 9.68
CA ASP A 40 -8.37 10.32 10.09
C ASP A 40 -7.29 9.55 10.84
N GLN A 41 -6.08 9.50 10.29
CA GLN A 41 -4.92 9.12 11.08
C GLN A 41 -4.48 10.33 11.91
N VAL A 42 -4.52 10.17 13.22
CA VAL A 42 -4.07 11.18 14.18
C VAL A 42 -2.82 10.66 14.87
N ILE A 43 -1.70 11.33 14.63
CA ILE A 43 -0.40 10.99 15.21
C ILE A 43 0.02 12.10 16.16
N THR A 44 0.38 11.72 17.39
CA THR A 44 1.08 12.62 18.31
C THR A 44 2.59 12.51 18.05
N ALA A 45 3.18 13.59 17.54
CA ALA A 45 4.62 13.66 17.30
C ALA A 45 5.39 13.74 18.63
N ARG A 46 6.70 13.49 18.57
CA ARG A 46 7.59 13.51 19.75
C ARG A 46 7.63 14.85 20.48
N ASP A 47 7.38 15.94 19.78
CA ASP A 47 7.32 17.30 20.34
C ASP A 47 5.96 17.65 20.95
N GLY A 48 5.02 16.70 20.96
CA GLY A 48 3.65 16.88 21.46
C GLY A 48 2.69 17.49 20.44
N SER A 49 3.15 17.85 19.24
CA SER A 49 2.25 18.32 18.17
C SER A 49 1.37 17.18 17.64
N THR A 50 0.17 17.53 17.21
CA THR A 50 -0.76 16.58 16.57
C THR A 50 -0.69 16.74 15.07
N ILE A 51 -0.38 15.66 14.37
CA ILE A 51 -0.42 15.57 12.91
C ILE A 51 -1.67 14.77 12.54
N ARG A 52 -2.49 15.32 11.64
CA ARG A 52 -3.67 14.65 11.10
C ARG A 52 -3.56 14.55 9.59
N PHE A 53 -3.89 13.39 9.05
CA PHE A 53 -4.08 13.20 7.61
C PHE A 53 -5.16 12.16 7.35
N GLU A 54 -5.86 12.34 6.24
CA GLU A 54 -6.91 11.43 5.80
C GLU A 54 -6.30 10.18 5.15
N LEU A 55 -6.85 9.02 5.50
CA LEU A 55 -6.56 7.73 4.92
C LEU A 55 -7.82 7.10 4.36
N ARG A 56 -7.63 6.16 3.45
CA ARG A 56 -8.66 5.20 3.06
C ARG A 56 -8.35 3.86 3.72
N LEU A 57 -9.29 3.38 4.51
CA LEU A 57 -9.33 2.02 5.02
C LEU A 57 -10.31 1.20 4.18
N TYR A 58 -10.20 -0.12 4.29
CA TYR A 58 -11.01 -1.05 3.51
C TYR A 58 -11.66 -2.07 4.45
N HIS A 59 -12.98 -2.23 4.34
CA HIS A 59 -13.69 -3.33 4.98
C HIS A 59 -13.33 -4.66 4.32
N TYR A 60 -13.34 -5.73 5.12
CA TYR A 60 -13.23 -7.08 4.60
C TYR A 60 -14.44 -7.39 3.71
N ASN A 61 -14.17 -7.89 2.51
CA ASN A 61 -15.18 -8.41 1.60
C ASN A 61 -14.60 -9.66 0.91
N PRO A 62 -15.25 -10.84 0.98
CA PRO A 62 -14.74 -12.06 0.36
C PRO A 62 -14.65 -12.01 -1.17
N ALA A 63 -15.28 -11.01 -1.81
CA ALA A 63 -15.16 -10.79 -3.25
C ALA A 63 -13.86 -10.05 -3.64
N GLN A 64 -13.10 -9.53 -2.67
CA GLN A 64 -11.82 -8.88 -2.92
C GLN A 64 -10.77 -9.90 -3.36
N ASN A 65 -10.11 -9.61 -4.48
CA ASN A 65 -9.05 -10.45 -5.02
C ASN A 65 -7.69 -9.91 -4.56
N TRP A 66 -7.05 -10.64 -3.65
CA TRP A 66 -5.75 -10.29 -3.09
C TRP A 66 -4.64 -11.12 -3.72
N PHE A 67 -3.54 -10.45 -4.04
CA PHE A 67 -2.35 -11.03 -4.64
C PHE A 67 -1.11 -10.59 -3.87
N TYR A 68 -0.09 -11.43 -3.84
CA TYR A 68 1.22 -11.07 -3.34
C TYR A 68 2.27 -11.80 -4.17
N PHE A 69 3.50 -11.27 -4.15
CA PHE A 69 4.63 -11.90 -4.81
C PHE A 69 5.46 -12.61 -3.73
N PRO A 70 5.43 -13.95 -3.68
CA PRO A 70 6.42 -14.66 -2.88
C PRO A 70 7.80 -14.39 -3.49
N ASP A 71 8.80 -14.26 -2.62
CA ASP A 71 10.20 -14.17 -2.99
C ASP A 71 10.70 -12.87 -3.63
N LEU A 72 10.17 -11.72 -3.23
CA LEU A 72 10.70 -10.42 -3.67
C LEU A 72 12.12 -10.19 -3.11
N GLY A 73 13.11 -10.18 -3.99
CA GLY A 73 14.49 -9.90 -3.67
C GLY A 73 14.79 -8.40 -3.61
N ARG A 74 16.01 -8.06 -3.18
CA ARG A 74 16.47 -6.68 -3.07
C ARG A 74 16.50 -5.91 -4.40
N ASN A 75 16.46 -6.61 -5.53
CA ASN A 75 16.48 -5.99 -6.86
C ASN A 75 15.08 -5.87 -7.48
N ASP A 76 14.05 -6.34 -6.79
CA ASP A 76 12.67 -6.22 -7.25
C ASP A 76 12.05 -4.95 -6.70
N LEU A 77 11.31 -4.24 -7.57
CA LEU A 77 10.65 -2.99 -7.24
C LEU A 77 9.17 -3.09 -7.56
N MET A 78 8.33 -2.86 -6.54
CA MET A 78 6.88 -2.77 -6.71
C MET A 78 6.51 -1.30 -6.90
N VAL A 79 5.84 -0.98 -8.00
CA VAL A 79 5.31 0.36 -8.26
C VAL A 79 3.81 0.26 -8.41
N PHE A 80 3.06 1.02 -7.60
CA PHE A 80 1.61 0.96 -7.59
C PHE A 80 0.99 2.33 -7.32
N THR A 81 -0.26 2.53 -7.78
CA THR A 81 -0.98 3.78 -7.59
C THR A 81 -1.45 3.91 -6.15
N GLY A 82 -0.97 4.93 -5.44
CA GLY A 82 -1.49 5.33 -4.14
C GLY A 82 -2.69 6.27 -4.26
N HIS A 83 -2.70 7.14 -5.27
CA HIS A 83 -3.82 8.02 -5.59
C HIS A 83 -3.78 8.50 -7.04
N ASP A 84 -4.94 8.77 -7.63
CA ASP A 84 -5.07 9.47 -8.91
C ASP A 84 -6.22 10.46 -8.83
N SER A 85 -5.99 11.71 -9.26
CA SER A 85 -7.02 12.76 -9.24
C SER A 85 -8.06 12.59 -10.36
N ASP A 86 -7.80 11.70 -11.34
CA ASP A 86 -8.74 11.36 -12.41
C ASP A 86 -9.76 10.31 -11.92
N PRO A 87 -11.05 10.66 -11.80
CA PRO A 87 -12.07 9.74 -11.31
C PRO A 87 -12.36 8.57 -12.24
N ALA A 88 -11.90 8.60 -13.50
CA ALA A 88 -12.01 7.48 -14.43
C ALA A 88 -10.94 6.39 -14.18
N ARG A 89 -9.99 6.62 -13.26
CA ARG A 89 -8.90 5.70 -12.91
C ARG A 89 -9.08 5.13 -11.50
N PRO A 90 -8.48 3.97 -11.20
CA PRO A 90 -8.36 3.51 -9.83
C PRO A 90 -7.71 4.58 -8.95
N GLN A 91 -8.42 5.03 -7.91
CA GLN A 91 -7.97 6.11 -7.03
C GLN A 91 -6.99 5.66 -5.94
N GLY A 92 -6.45 4.45 -6.07
CA GLY A 92 -5.54 3.82 -5.13
C GLY A 92 -5.66 2.29 -5.21
N ILE A 93 -4.58 1.59 -4.88
CA ILE A 93 -4.55 0.15 -4.67
C ILE A 93 -4.51 -0.11 -3.16
N ALA A 94 -5.50 -0.86 -2.66
CA ALA A 94 -5.45 -1.36 -1.28
C ALA A 94 -4.28 -2.33 -1.15
N HIS A 95 -3.46 -2.15 -0.12
CA HIS A 95 -2.32 -3.00 0.16
C HIS A 95 -2.14 -3.14 1.66
N ALA A 96 -1.65 -4.30 2.09
CA ALA A 96 -1.45 -4.61 3.50
C ALA A 96 -0.31 -5.63 3.67
N ALA A 97 0.47 -5.47 4.73
CA ALA A 97 1.34 -6.54 5.17
C ALA A 97 0.51 -7.62 5.89
N PHE A 98 0.87 -8.88 5.70
CA PHE A 98 0.22 -10.01 6.39
C PHE A 98 1.27 -10.98 6.90
N SER A 99 0.98 -11.71 7.98
CA SER A 99 1.86 -12.78 8.47
C SER A 99 1.76 -13.99 7.54
N ASP A 100 2.85 -14.37 6.91
CA ASP A 100 2.89 -15.56 6.05
C ASP A 100 3.06 -16.83 6.90
N PRO A 101 2.03 -17.69 7.01
CA PRO A 101 2.11 -18.90 7.82
C PRO A 101 3.04 -19.96 7.22
N THR A 102 3.51 -19.77 5.98
CA THR A 102 4.43 -20.68 5.29
C THR A 102 5.89 -20.27 5.45
N CYS A 103 6.16 -19.09 6.02
CA CYS A 103 7.53 -18.61 6.25
C CYS A 103 8.25 -19.48 7.31
N PRO A 104 9.46 -19.99 7.02
CA PRO A 104 10.23 -20.80 7.98
C PRO A 104 10.58 -20.05 9.27
N GLU A 105 10.73 -20.79 10.37
CA GLU A 105 11.26 -20.22 11.61
C GLU A 105 12.70 -19.71 11.45
N GLY A 106 13.04 -18.66 12.18
CA GLY A 106 14.39 -18.09 12.19
C GLY A 106 14.71 -17.16 11.01
N VAL A 107 13.74 -16.91 10.13
CA VAL A 107 13.83 -15.88 9.09
C VAL A 107 13.86 -14.49 9.75
N PRO A 108 14.80 -13.60 9.35
CA PRO A 108 14.83 -12.25 9.89
C PRO A 108 13.54 -11.49 9.53
N PRO A 109 13.04 -10.61 10.41
CA PRO A 109 11.89 -9.78 10.09
C PRO A 109 12.11 -8.96 8.82
N ARG A 110 11.08 -8.86 7.97
CA ARG A 110 11.17 -8.08 6.74
C ARG A 110 11.45 -6.60 7.02
N GLU A 111 12.55 -6.12 6.47
CA GLU A 111 12.80 -4.68 6.28
C GLU A 111 12.43 -4.27 4.86
N SER A 112 11.81 -3.10 4.71
CA SER A 112 11.40 -2.54 3.42
C SER A 112 11.38 -1.01 3.44
N ILE A 113 11.44 -0.39 2.27
CA ILE A 113 11.23 1.05 2.09
C ILE A 113 10.00 1.32 1.23
N ASP A 114 9.25 2.37 1.55
CA ASP A 114 8.15 2.91 0.76
C ASP A 114 8.43 4.39 0.47
N GLU A 115 8.57 4.72 -0.80
CA GLU A 115 8.69 6.09 -1.27
C GLU A 115 7.45 6.51 -2.07
N ARG A 116 7.00 7.75 -1.86
CA ARG A 116 5.85 8.31 -2.59
C ARG A 116 6.31 9.36 -3.58
N LEU A 117 6.01 9.13 -4.85
CA LEU A 117 6.27 10.04 -5.96
C LEU A 117 4.99 10.76 -6.35
N ILE A 118 5.04 12.08 -6.48
CA ILE A 118 3.91 12.89 -6.95
C ILE A 118 4.18 13.29 -8.41
N ALA A 119 3.35 12.80 -9.32
CA ALA A 119 3.40 13.12 -10.74
C ALA A 119 2.33 14.15 -11.10
N PHE A 120 2.70 15.16 -11.88
CA PHE A 120 1.75 16.13 -12.45
C PHE A 120 1.75 16.00 -13.97
N PHE A 121 0.56 15.83 -14.54
CA PHE A 121 0.39 15.61 -15.99
C PHE A 121 0.02 16.93 -16.68
N GLU A 122 0.34 17.06 -17.97
CA GLU A 122 -0.07 18.21 -18.79
C GLU A 122 -1.46 18.00 -19.40
#